data_AF-V5I0R6-F1
#
_entry.id   AF-V5I0R6-F1
#
_cell.length_a   1.000
_cell.length_b   1.000
_cell.length_c   1.000
_cell.angle_alpha   90.00
_cell.angle_beta   90.00
_cell.angle_gamma   90.00
#
_symmetry.space_group_name_H-M   'P 1'
#
loop_
_entity.id
_entity.type
_entity.pdbx_description
1 polymer ?
#
loop_
_entity_poly.entity_id
_entity_poly.type
_entity_poly.pdbx_seq_one_letter_code
_entity_poly.pdbx_strand_id
1 'polypeptide(L)'
;VGDSMKNTGLFFFIMRTTRLIVAMFVLFAICEPAVANVAIEGMGHMAPNCEKTIRDLCNNSTRGALEDVLVTPRHCQVTCTYRRPGATVVLQGEAWVPDREYERVKLPVGMPCAFGATCDTNGGVLLPVLQ
;
A
#
# COMPACT_ATOMS: atom_id res chain seq x y z
N VAL A 1 -15.57 -59.71 1.16
CA VAL A 1 -14.56 -58.79 1.74
C VAL A 1 -13.49 -58.62 0.66
N GLY A 2 -13.33 -57.52 -0.07
CA GLY A 2 -13.75 -56.14 0.12
C GLY A 2 -12.51 -55.25 -0.03
N ASP A 3 -11.96 -55.10 -1.24
CA ASP A 3 -10.75 -54.26 -1.41
C ASP A 3 -10.49 -53.83 -2.88
N SER A 4 -11.42 -53.09 -3.49
CA SER A 4 -11.13 -52.51 -4.83
C SER A 4 -11.76 -51.15 -5.12
N MET A 5 -12.01 -50.33 -4.09
CA MET A 5 -12.65 -49.01 -4.27
C MET A 5 -11.96 -47.84 -3.58
N LYS A 6 -10.66 -47.96 -3.24
CA LYS A 6 -9.93 -46.94 -2.46
C LYS A 6 -9.07 -45.95 -3.25
N ASN A 7 -8.79 -46.20 -4.53
CA ASN A 7 -7.81 -45.38 -5.27
C ASN A 7 -8.43 -44.32 -6.19
N THR A 8 -9.65 -44.53 -6.70
CA THR A 8 -10.28 -43.59 -7.66
C THR A 8 -10.62 -42.24 -7.04
N GLY A 9 -11.00 -42.22 -5.75
CA GLY A 9 -11.23 -40.98 -5.01
C GLY A 9 -9.94 -40.18 -4.79
N LEU A 10 -8.86 -40.86 -4.38
CA LEU A 10 -7.56 -40.25 -4.12
C LEU A 10 -6.96 -39.60 -5.38
N PHE A 11 -7.08 -40.25 -6.55
CA PHE A 11 -6.66 -39.66 -7.82
C PHE A 11 -7.46 -38.41 -8.22
N PHE A 12 -8.77 -38.39 -7.94
CA PHE A 12 -9.61 -37.20 -8.16
C PHE A 12 -9.23 -36.05 -7.22
N PHE A 13 -8.90 -36.34 -5.97
CA PHE A 13 -8.43 -35.33 -5.02
C PHE A 13 -7.08 -34.75 -5.44
N ILE A 14 -6.13 -35.58 -5.87
CA ILE A 14 -4.78 -35.16 -6.30
C ILE A 14 -4.87 -34.29 -7.57
N MET A 15 -5.69 -34.66 -8.56
CA MET A 15 -5.88 -33.83 -9.77
C MET A 15 -6.51 -32.46 -9.47
N ARG A 16 -7.40 -32.39 -8.47
CA ARG A 16 -8.10 -31.16 -8.08
C ARG A 16 -7.21 -30.21 -7.27
N THR A 17 -6.36 -30.74 -6.39
CA THR A 17 -5.41 -29.92 -5.62
C THR A 17 -4.32 -29.32 -6.51
N THR A 18 -3.82 -30.03 -7.52
CA THR A 18 -2.82 -29.47 -8.45
C THR A 18 -3.33 -28.22 -9.16
N ARG A 19 -4.61 -28.19 -9.57
CA ARG A 19 -5.20 -27.00 -10.22
C ARG A 19 -5.39 -25.82 -9.26
N LEU A 20 -5.75 -26.08 -8.00
CA LEU A 20 -5.88 -25.03 -6.98
C LEU A 20 -4.53 -24.42 -6.60
N ILE A 21 -3.49 -25.25 -6.50
CA ILE A 21 -2.13 -24.79 -6.20
C ILE A 21 -1.59 -23.93 -7.34
N VAL A 22 -1.77 -24.36 -8.59
CA VAL A 22 -1.36 -23.58 -9.77
C VAL A 22 -2.11 -22.24 -9.85
N ALA A 23 -3.42 -22.21 -9.55
CA ALA A 23 -4.19 -20.96 -9.50
C ALA A 23 -3.70 -19.99 -8.41
N MET A 24 -3.32 -20.50 -7.24
CA MET A 24 -2.71 -19.68 -6.18
C MET A 24 -1.37 -19.10 -6.62
N PHE A 25 -0.51 -19.87 -7.28
CA PHE A 25 0.80 -19.38 -7.77
C PHE A 25 0.66 -18.34 -8.88
N VAL A 26 -0.34 -18.46 -9.76
CA VAL A 26 -0.63 -17.44 -10.79
C VAL A 26 -1.08 -16.12 -10.15
N LEU A 27 -1.87 -16.15 -9.06
CA LEU A 27 -2.24 -14.93 -8.33
C LEU A 27 -1.02 -14.25 -7.69
N PHE A 28 -0.05 -15.02 -7.18
CA PHE A 28 1.19 -14.47 -6.62
C PHE A 28 2.11 -13.85 -7.68
N ALA A 29 2.09 -14.33 -8.92
CA ALA A 29 2.92 -13.80 -10.01
C ALA A 29 2.46 -12.42 -10.53
N ILE A 30 1.25 -11.98 -10.19
CA ILE A 30 0.70 -10.66 -10.60
C ILE A 30 1.04 -9.58 -9.55
N CYS A 31 1.49 -9.99 -8.37
CA CYS A 31 2.00 -9.06 -7.37
C CYS A 31 3.47 -8.73 -7.70
N GLU A 32 3.70 -7.60 -8.38
CA GLU A 32 5.04 -7.04 -8.57
C GLU A 32 5.80 -7.03 -7.22
N PRO A 33 7.09 -7.44 -7.21
CA PRO A 33 7.88 -7.46 -6.00
C PRO A 33 8.05 -6.03 -5.48
N ALA A 34 7.83 -5.89 -4.17
CA ALA A 34 7.94 -4.65 -3.41
C ALA A 34 9.24 -3.89 -3.72
N VAL A 35 9.11 -2.86 -4.53
CA VAL A 35 10.15 -1.85 -4.78
C VAL A 35 10.37 -1.11 -3.45
N ALA A 36 11.60 -1.18 -2.93
CA ALA A 36 12.15 -0.40 -1.81
C ALA A 36 11.16 -0.12 -0.66
N ASN A 37 11.32 -0.85 0.44
CA ASN A 37 10.41 -0.87 1.59
C ASN A 37 10.41 0.46 2.39
N VAL A 38 9.93 1.54 1.78
CA VAL A 38 9.51 2.77 2.44
C VAL A 38 8.32 2.40 3.32
N ALA A 39 8.37 2.77 4.60
CA ALA A 39 7.29 2.49 5.53
C ALA A 39 6.08 3.38 5.17
N ILE A 40 4.96 2.74 4.81
CA ILE A 40 3.71 3.43 4.54
C ILE A 40 2.76 3.17 5.71
N GLU A 41 2.50 4.20 6.49
CA GLU A 41 1.61 4.15 7.64
C GLU A 41 0.22 4.69 7.27
N GLY A 42 -0.79 4.29 8.05
CA GLY A 42 -2.14 4.85 7.93
C GLY A 42 -3.02 4.27 6.81
N MET A 43 -2.60 3.19 6.15
CA MET A 43 -3.40 2.55 5.09
C MET A 43 -4.41 1.50 5.57
N GLY A 44 -4.60 1.29 6.88
CA GLY A 44 -5.36 0.15 7.42
C GLY A 44 -6.83 0.04 6.95
N HIS A 45 -7.39 1.08 6.35
CA HIS A 45 -8.76 1.12 5.82
C HIS A 45 -8.82 1.43 4.31
N MET A 46 -7.70 1.34 3.61
CA MET A 46 -7.61 1.57 2.17
C MET A 46 -7.54 0.25 1.40
N ALA A 47 -7.91 0.31 0.12
CA ALA A 47 -7.80 -0.85 -0.76
C ALA A 47 -6.31 -1.15 -1.06
N PRO A 48 -5.92 -2.42 -1.25
CA PRO A 48 -4.51 -2.81 -1.45
C PRO A 48 -3.90 -2.24 -2.74
N ASN A 49 -4.71 -1.90 -3.75
CA ASN A 49 -4.25 -1.21 -4.96
C ASN A 49 -3.88 0.27 -4.73
N CYS A 50 -4.22 0.84 -3.56
CA CYS A 50 -3.88 2.23 -3.24
C CYS A 50 -2.39 2.40 -2.94
N GLU A 51 -1.67 1.37 -2.47
CA GLU A 51 -0.27 1.48 -2.05
C GLU A 51 0.63 2.06 -3.15
N LYS A 52 0.49 1.53 -4.37
CA LYS A 52 1.30 1.92 -5.53
C LYS A 52 1.09 3.40 -5.87
N THR A 53 -0.17 3.83 -5.94
CA THR A 53 -0.48 5.23 -6.22
C THR A 53 0.01 6.17 -5.13
N ILE A 54 -0.04 5.75 -3.86
CA ILE A 54 0.49 6.54 -2.73
C ILE A 54 2.02 6.67 -2.83
N ARG A 55 2.73 5.58 -3.19
CA ARG A 55 4.18 5.64 -3.47
C ARG A 55 4.48 6.58 -4.62
N ASP A 56 3.72 6.50 -5.71
CA ASP A 56 3.90 7.34 -6.89
C ASP A 56 3.69 8.83 -6.58
N LEU A 57 2.72 9.16 -5.71
CA LEU A 57 2.50 10.54 -5.23
C LEU A 57 3.71 11.10 -4.46
N CYS A 58 4.38 10.25 -3.69
CA CYS A 58 5.55 10.65 -2.91
C CYS A 58 6.88 10.43 -3.65
N ASN A 59 6.86 9.89 -4.87
CA ASN A 59 8.06 9.61 -5.65
C ASN A 59 8.59 10.89 -6.31
N ASN A 60 9.09 11.82 -5.50
CA ASN A 60 9.70 13.05 -5.96
C ASN A 60 11.21 13.01 -5.70
N SER A 61 11.98 12.71 -6.74
CA SER A 61 13.43 12.58 -6.67
C SER A 61 14.17 13.88 -6.36
N THR A 62 13.50 15.04 -6.44
CA THR A 62 14.13 16.35 -6.19
C THR A 62 14.31 16.67 -4.70
N ARG A 63 13.55 16.04 -3.79
CA ARG A 63 13.59 16.32 -2.34
C ARG A 63 14.46 15.37 -1.53
N GLY A 64 15.17 14.46 -2.21
CA GLY A 64 16.04 13.47 -1.58
C GLY A 64 15.39 12.08 -1.49
N ALA A 65 15.88 11.26 -0.56
CA ALA A 65 15.40 9.89 -0.40
C ALA A 65 14.11 9.88 0.45
N LEU A 66 13.06 9.23 -0.05
CA LEU A 66 11.81 9.04 0.70
C LEU A 66 12.08 8.11 1.89
N GLU A 67 11.81 8.58 3.11
CA GLU A 67 12.04 7.86 4.36
C GLU A 67 10.73 7.20 4.82
N ASP A 68 9.66 8.00 4.97
CA ASP A 68 8.36 7.56 5.48
C ASP A 68 7.20 8.19 4.70
N VAL A 69 6.09 7.47 4.62
CA VAL A 69 4.83 7.97 4.05
C VAL A 69 3.70 7.77 5.05
N LEU A 70 3.12 8.87 5.52
CA LEU A 70 1.98 8.84 6.42
C LEU A 70 0.71 9.19 5.66
N VAL A 71 -0.19 8.22 5.52
CA VAL A 71 -1.49 8.44 4.91
C VAL A 71 -2.50 8.85 5.97
N THR A 72 -3.27 9.91 5.71
CA THR A 72 -4.37 10.38 6.56
C THR A 72 -5.68 10.26 5.79
N PRO A 73 -6.31 9.06 5.78
CA PRO A 73 -7.53 8.80 4.99
C PRO A 73 -8.68 9.75 5.30
N ARG A 74 -8.81 10.20 6.55
CA ARG A 74 -9.86 11.13 6.99
C ARG A 74 -9.76 12.52 6.37
N HIS A 75 -8.56 12.90 5.93
CA HIS A 75 -8.27 14.22 5.38
C HIS A 75 -7.88 14.15 3.90
N CYS A 76 -8.01 12.98 3.26
CA CYS A 76 -7.59 12.76 1.88
C CYS A 76 -6.20 13.34 1.58
N GLN A 77 -5.26 13.12 2.50
CA GLN A 77 -3.91 13.64 2.43
C GLN A 77 -2.86 12.56 2.69
N VAL A 78 -1.72 12.72 2.03
CA VAL A 78 -0.49 11.97 2.29
C VAL A 78 0.56 12.96 2.76
N THR A 79 1.28 12.60 3.81
CA THR A 79 2.49 13.31 4.22
C THR A 79 3.69 12.45 3.84
N CYS A 80 4.48 12.93 2.87
CA CYS A 80 5.72 12.31 2.45
C CYS A 80 6.87 12.92 3.25
N THR A 81 7.69 12.10 3.89
CA THR A 81 8.87 12.54 4.64
C THR A 81 10.12 12.15 3.87
N TYR A 82 10.93 13.15 3.52
CA TYR A 82 12.17 12.99 2.78
C TYR A 82 13.37 13.27 3.67
N ARG A 83 14.42 12.48 3.46
CA ARG A 83 15.74 12.73 4.00
C ARG A 83 16.55 13.50 2.97
N ARG A 84 16.96 14.72 3.33
CA ARG A 84 17.85 15.51 2.48
C ARG A 84 19.23 14.83 2.36
N PRO A 85 19.88 14.91 1.19
CA PRO A 85 21.22 14.37 1.02
C PRO A 85 22.20 15.19 1.88
N GLY A 86 22.82 14.55 2.87
CA GLY A 86 23.75 15.22 3.77
C GLY A 86 23.69 14.69 5.21
N ALA A 87 23.93 15.57 6.18
CA ALA A 87 23.89 15.23 7.59
C ALA A 87 22.47 14.86 8.04
N THR A 88 22.33 13.75 8.76
CA THR A 88 21.03 13.29 9.29
C THR A 88 20.46 14.23 10.35
N VAL A 89 21.33 14.98 11.02
CA VAL A 89 21.00 15.94 12.06
C VAL A 89 21.69 17.25 11.74
N VAL A 90 20.93 18.34 11.82
CA VAL A 90 21.41 19.70 11.63
C VAL A 90 21.21 20.48 12.91
N LEU A 91 22.16 21.36 13.21
CA LEU A 91 22.03 22.27 14.35
C LEU A 91 21.11 23.42 13.94
N GLN A 92 19.88 23.43 14.45
CA GLN A 92 18.98 24.57 14.32
C GLN A 92 18.99 25.35 15.64
N GLY A 93 19.65 26.50 15.62
CA GLY A 93 19.91 27.29 16.83
C GLY A 93 20.87 26.55 17.76
N GLU A 94 20.36 26.04 18.87
CA GLU A 94 21.13 25.37 19.93
C GLU A 94 20.82 23.85 20.02
N ALA A 95 19.87 23.37 19.21
CA ALA A 95 19.38 22.00 19.26
C ALA A 95 19.74 21.20 18.00
N TRP A 96 20.13 19.94 18.19
CA TRP A 96 20.32 18.98 17.11
C TRP A 96 18.96 18.43 16.68
N VAL A 97 18.53 18.79 15.47
CA VAL A 97 17.22 18.39 14.92
C VAL A 97 17.45 17.48 13.70
N PRO A 98 16.67 16.40 13.53
CA PRO A 98 16.72 15.60 12.30
C PRO A 98 16.44 16.45 11.06
N ASP A 99 17.31 16.41 10.05
CA ASP A 99 17.13 17.17 8.81
C ASP A 99 16.15 16.44 7.87
N ARG A 100 14.87 16.57 8.20
CA ARG A 100 13.76 15.97 7.45
C ARG A 100 12.95 17.04 6.74
N GLU A 101 12.55 16.76 5.52
CA GLU A 101 11.68 17.60 4.72
C GLU A 101 10.32 16.93 4.56
N TYR A 102 9.23 17.68 4.78
CA TYR A 102 7.89 17.14 4.75
C TYR A 102 7.10 17.75 3.60
N GLU A 103 6.41 16.92 2.83
CA GLU A 103 5.49 17.34 1.80
C GLU A 103 4.09 16.81 2.09
N ARG A 104 3.09 17.68 2.03
CA ARG A 104 1.69 17.26 2.10
C ARG A 104 1.09 17.27 0.71
N VAL A 105 0.67 16.11 0.24
CA VAL A 105 0.07 15.90 -1.07
C VAL A 105 -1.39 15.48 -0.88
N LYS A 106 -2.29 16.04 -1.69
CA LYS A 106 -3.70 15.61 -1.69
C LYS A 106 -3.84 14.27 -2.41
N LEU A 107 -4.66 13.37 -1.87
CA LEU A 107 -5.04 12.16 -2.59
C LEU A 107 -5.84 12.53 -3.85
N PRO A 108 -5.71 11.75 -4.93
CA PRO A 108 -6.46 11.99 -6.15
C PRO A 108 -7.97 11.79 -5.93
N VAL A 109 -8.76 12.53 -6.69
CA VAL A 109 -10.23 12.49 -6.62
C VAL A 109 -10.73 11.08 -6.94
N GLY A 110 -11.73 10.62 -6.19
CA GLY A 110 -12.32 9.30 -6.38
C GLY A 110 -11.56 8.15 -5.73
N MET A 111 -10.42 8.39 -5.08
CA MET A 111 -9.72 7.33 -4.35
C MET A 111 -10.53 6.86 -3.14
N PRO A 112 -10.68 5.54 -2.93
CA PRO A 112 -11.37 5.00 -1.77
C PRO A 112 -10.53 5.26 -0.51
N CYS A 113 -11.09 6.06 0.38
CA CYS A 113 -10.60 6.36 1.72
C CYS A 113 -11.34 5.53 2.77
N ALA A 114 -11.05 5.82 4.04
CA ALA A 114 -11.60 5.06 5.17
C ALA A 114 -13.13 4.96 5.06
N PHE A 115 -13.63 3.73 5.30
CA PHE A 115 -15.06 3.38 5.28
C PHE A 115 -15.76 3.49 3.91
N GLY A 116 -15.01 3.33 2.80
CA GLY A 116 -15.60 3.29 1.46
C GLY A 116 -16.04 4.65 0.92
N ALA A 117 -15.67 5.72 1.61
CA ALA A 117 -15.84 7.09 1.14
C ALA A 117 -14.76 7.44 0.12
N THR A 118 -15.01 8.43 -0.75
CA THR A 118 -14.06 8.84 -1.80
C THR A 118 -13.52 10.24 -1.57
N CYS A 119 -12.33 10.55 -2.09
CA CYS A 119 -11.80 11.92 -2.02
C CYS A 119 -12.47 12.87 -3.01
N ASP A 120 -12.72 14.10 -2.57
CA ASP A 120 -13.16 15.21 -3.42
C ASP A 120 -11.96 16.05 -3.96
N THR A 121 -12.26 17.05 -4.79
CA THR A 121 -11.27 17.99 -5.35
C THR A 121 -10.62 18.93 -4.33
N ASN A 122 -11.28 19.15 -3.19
CA ASN A 122 -10.80 20.03 -2.13
C ASN A 122 -9.93 19.28 -1.10
N GLY A 123 -9.88 17.95 -1.13
CA GLY A 123 -9.26 17.12 -0.09
C GLY A 123 -10.21 16.79 1.06
N GLY A 124 -11.51 16.93 0.85
CA GLY A 124 -12.58 16.41 1.69
C GLY A 124 -12.99 14.99 1.29
N VAL A 125 -13.93 14.45 2.05
CA VAL A 125 -14.40 13.06 1.94
C VAL A 125 -15.86 13.06 1.51
N LEU A 126 -16.15 12.48 0.34
CA LEU A 126 -17.49 12.18 -0.16
C LEU A 126 -17.93 10.83 0.39
N LEU A 127 -18.95 10.85 1.25
CA LEU A 127 -19.56 9.61 1.76
C LEU A 127 -20.13 8.78 0.59
N PRO A 128 -20.07 7.44 0.67
CA PRO A 128 -20.77 6.62 -0.29
C PRO A 128 -22.27 6.92 -0.15
N VAL A 129 -22.91 7.31 -1.25
CA VAL A 129 -24.37 7.38 -1.31
C VAL A 129 -24.85 5.94 -1.13
N LEU A 130 -25.49 5.65 0.01
CA LEU A 130 -26.22 4.40 0.20
C LEU A 130 -27.34 4.36 -0.85
N GLN A 131 -27.13 3.61 -1.94
CA GLN A 131 -28.18 3.17 -2.86
C GLN A 131 -28.73 1.83 -2.42
#